data_AF-A0A2G9LVZ5-F1
#
_entry.id   AF-A0A2G9LVZ5-F1
#
_cell.length_a   1.000
_cell.length_b   1.000
_cell.length_c   1.000
_cell.angle_alpha   90.00
_cell.angle_beta   90.00
_cell.angle_gamma   90.00
#
_symmetry.space_group_name_H-M   'P 1'
#
loop_
_entity.id
_entity.type
_entity.pdbx_description
1 polymer ?
#
loop_
_entity_poly.entity_id
_entity_poly.type
_entity_poly.pdbx_seq_one_letter_code
_entity_poly.pdbx_strand_id
1 'polypeptide(L)'
;MPEENKQRKLNFNITDGSLFFADEVAVIHNLAKLFVDFKNTSPRVDIRYNEFQPMVLEHNVIMMDLWTAKQLHKSLGENIGNYEKSFGKIKMPEPIKKSEKMAKDAQKIACKPKPVKTISPPSYFG
;
A
#
# COMPACT_ATOMS: atom_id res chain seq x y z
N MET A 1 -0.23 17.76 -57.26
CA MET A 1 -1.28 16.92 -56.63
C MET A 1 -0.90 16.77 -55.17
N PRO A 2 -1.50 17.51 -54.22
CA PRO A 2 -1.21 17.33 -52.80
C PRO A 2 -2.13 16.26 -52.20
N GLU A 3 -1.54 15.29 -51.48
CA GLU A 3 -2.27 14.23 -50.79
C GLU A 3 -3.02 14.78 -49.57
N GLU A 4 -4.35 14.58 -49.57
CA GLU A 4 -5.22 14.97 -48.46
C GLU A 4 -4.90 14.18 -47.18
N ASN A 5 -4.57 14.93 -46.14
CA ASN A 5 -4.28 14.44 -44.80
C ASN A 5 -5.56 13.95 -44.11
N LYS A 6 -5.94 12.68 -44.38
CA LYS A 6 -7.10 12.01 -43.76
C LYS A 6 -6.91 11.89 -42.25
N GLN A 7 -7.50 12.81 -41.49
CA GLN A 7 -7.59 12.73 -40.04
C GLN A 7 -8.36 11.47 -39.63
N ARG A 8 -7.63 10.49 -39.09
CA ARG A 8 -8.23 9.28 -38.49
C ARG A 8 -8.94 9.68 -37.21
N LYS A 9 -10.28 9.60 -37.20
CA LYS A 9 -11.07 9.77 -35.98
C LYS A 9 -10.84 8.55 -35.08
N LEU A 10 -10.18 8.76 -33.95
CA LEU A 10 -10.04 7.74 -32.91
C LEU A 10 -11.29 7.79 -32.03
N ASN A 11 -12.02 6.67 -31.96
CA ASN A 11 -13.13 6.50 -31.04
C ASN A 11 -12.59 5.93 -29.72
N PHE A 12 -12.63 6.73 -28.66
CA PHE A 12 -12.33 6.27 -27.31
C PHE A 12 -13.62 5.87 -26.62
N ASN A 13 -13.67 4.65 -26.08
CA ASN A 13 -14.72 4.24 -25.16
C ASN A 13 -14.10 4.27 -23.75
N ILE A 14 -14.52 5.24 -22.95
CA ILE A 14 -14.07 5.38 -21.56
C ILE A 14 -15.12 4.68 -20.71
N THR A 15 -14.71 3.60 -20.05
CA THR A 15 -15.53 2.95 -19.03
C THR A 15 -15.08 3.49 -17.68
N ASP A 16 -15.92 4.30 -17.04
CA ASP A 16 -15.67 4.77 -15.69
C ASP A 16 -15.83 3.60 -14.72
N GLY A 17 -14.73 3.21 -14.08
CA GLY A 17 -14.75 2.21 -13.02
C GLY A 17 -15.50 2.71 -11.77
N SER A 18 -15.88 1.79 -10.88
CA SER A 18 -16.43 2.16 -9.57
C SER A 18 -15.38 2.90 -8.74
N LEU A 19 -15.75 4.06 -8.19
CA LEU A 19 -14.95 4.75 -7.19
C LEU A 19 -14.81 3.85 -5.96
N PHE A 20 -13.59 3.66 -5.48
CA PHE A 20 -13.32 2.85 -4.28
C PHE A 20 -12.44 3.63 -3.30
N PHE A 21 -12.60 3.31 -2.02
CA PHE A 21 -11.70 3.75 -0.96
C PHE A 21 -10.69 2.63 -0.69
N ALA A 22 -9.47 2.99 -0.29
CA ALA A 22 -8.44 2.02 0.04
C ALA A 22 -7.91 2.31 1.44
N ASP A 23 -7.98 1.31 2.32
CA ASP A 23 -7.44 1.37 3.67
C ASP A 23 -5.93 1.09 3.66
N GLU A 24 -5.52 0.16 2.82
CA GLU A 24 -4.13 -0.28 2.68
C GLU A 24 -3.70 -0.25 1.22
N VAL A 25 -2.46 0.15 0.99
CA VAL A 25 -1.81 0.09 -0.32
C VAL A 25 -0.56 -0.77 -0.22
N ALA A 26 -0.52 -1.83 -1.01
CA ALA A 26 0.64 -2.69 -1.15
C ALA A 26 1.32 -2.44 -2.50
N VAL A 27 2.63 -2.25 -2.48
CA VAL A 27 3.43 -2.07 -3.70
C VAL A 27 4.37 -3.25 -3.84
N ILE A 28 4.22 -3.99 -4.94
CA ILE A 28 5.05 -5.14 -5.29
C ILE A 28 5.66 -4.84 -6.65
N HIS A 29 6.93 -5.19 -6.86
CA HIS A 29 7.57 -4.96 -8.15
C HIS A 29 8.35 -6.18 -8.62
N ASN A 30 8.42 -6.31 -9.94
CA ASN A 30 9.31 -7.19 -10.68
C ASN A 30 10.12 -6.30 -11.65
N LEU A 31 11.17 -6.83 -12.25
CA LEU A 31 12.05 -6.13 -13.20
C LEU A 31 11.29 -5.50 -14.38
N ALA A 32 10.14 -6.04 -14.77
CA ALA A 32 9.34 -5.51 -15.87
C ALA A 32 8.17 -4.63 -15.40
N LYS A 33 7.55 -4.97 -14.27
CA LYS A 33 6.23 -4.45 -13.88
C LYS A 33 6.19 -4.08 -12.41
N LEU A 34 5.40 -3.05 -12.11
CA LEU A 34 5.04 -2.64 -10.78
C LEU A 34 3.53 -2.86 -10.59
N PHE A 35 3.20 -3.42 -9.44
CA PHE A 35 1.85 -3.75 -9.00
C PHE A 35 1.54 -2.87 -7.79
N VAL A 36 0.48 -2.08 -7.88
CA VAL A 36 -0.09 -1.32 -6.77
C VAL A 36 -1.43 -1.95 -6.44
N ASP A 37 -1.50 -2.70 -5.35
CA ASP A 37 -2.73 -3.32 -4.87
C ASP A 37 -3.36 -2.44 -3.78
N PHE A 38 -4.58 -1.99 -4.04
CA PHE A 38 -5.39 -1.21 -3.12
C PHE A 38 -6.40 -2.15 -2.45
N LYS A 39 -6.33 -2.23 -1.13
CA LYS A 39 -7.19 -3.09 -0.33
C LYS A 39 -8.17 -2.27 0.48
N ASN A 40 -9.42 -2.70 0.48
CA ASN A 40 -10.49 -2.13 1.28
C ASN A 40 -11.07 -3.23 2.16
N THR A 41 -11.12 -3.02 3.47
CA THR A 41 -11.69 -3.98 4.40
C THR A 41 -12.93 -3.38 5.04
N SER A 42 -14.11 -3.86 4.64
CA SER A 42 -15.38 -3.36 5.14
C SER A 42 -16.15 -4.43 5.93
N PRO A 43 -16.70 -4.09 7.10
CA PRO A 43 -17.63 -4.98 7.79
C PRO A 43 -18.95 -5.00 7.02
N ARG A 44 -19.42 -6.19 6.65
CA ARG A 44 -20.72 -6.34 6.01
C ARG A 44 -21.77 -6.59 7.07
N VAL A 45 -22.64 -5.60 7.28
CA VAL A 45 -23.83 -5.76 8.13
C VAL A 45 -24.90 -6.50 7.33
N ASP A 46 -25.10 -7.77 7.63
CA ASP A 46 -26.18 -8.58 7.07
C ASP A 46 -26.99 -9.18 8.22
N ILE A 47 -28.31 -8.91 8.20
CA ILE A 47 -29.28 -9.25 9.25
C ILE A 47 -29.38 -10.78 9.45
N ARG A 48 -28.91 -11.57 8.48
CA ARG A 48 -28.91 -13.04 8.55
C ARG A 48 -27.83 -13.59 9.48
N TYR A 49 -26.77 -12.84 9.76
CA TYR A 49 -25.69 -13.27 10.64
C TYR A 49 -25.80 -12.53 11.98
N ASN A 50 -26.56 -13.12 12.92
CA ASN A 50 -26.72 -12.58 14.27
C ASN A 50 -25.51 -12.82 15.18
N GLU A 51 -24.64 -13.78 14.83
CA GLU A 51 -23.54 -14.23 15.69
C GLU A 51 -22.17 -13.63 15.34
N PHE A 52 -21.94 -13.25 14.08
CA PHE A 52 -20.68 -12.65 13.64
C PHE A 52 -20.89 -11.70 12.45
N GLN A 53 -20.07 -10.64 12.40
CA GLN A 53 -20.04 -9.72 11.26
C GLN A 53 -18.97 -10.19 10.28
N PRO A 54 -19.35 -10.67 9.07
CA PRO A 54 -18.37 -11.04 8.06
C PRO A 54 -17.61 -9.81 7.57
N MET A 55 -16.28 -9.91 7.50
CA MET A 55 -15.41 -8.91 6.91
C MET A 55 -15.26 -9.17 5.41
N VAL A 56 -15.50 -8.17 4.58
CA VAL A 56 -15.33 -8.23 3.13
C VAL A 56 -14.03 -7.50 2.78
N LEU A 57 -13.16 -8.20 2.05
CA LEU A 57 -11.90 -7.67 1.55
C LEU A 57 -12.01 -7.48 0.03
N GLU A 58 -11.91 -6.25 -0.43
CA GLU A 58 -11.89 -5.91 -1.85
C GLU A 58 -10.46 -5.56 -2.29
N HIS A 59 -10.03 -6.07 -3.44
CA HIS A 59 -8.70 -5.86 -4.02
C HIS A 59 -8.81 -5.19 -5.38
N ASN A 60 -8.17 -4.03 -5.53
CA ASN A 60 -8.07 -3.31 -6.80
C ASN A 60 -6.59 -3.15 -7.16
N VAL A 61 -6.14 -3.90 -8.17
CA VAL A 61 -4.72 -3.94 -8.55
C VAL A 61 -4.49 -3.10 -9.81
N ILE A 62 -3.59 -2.12 -9.70
CA ILE A 62 -3.06 -1.39 -10.85
C ILE A 62 -1.72 -2.01 -11.25
N MET A 63 -1.66 -2.47 -12.50
CA MET A 63 -0.43 -2.97 -13.10
C MET A 63 0.14 -1.94 -14.09
N MET A 64 1.42 -1.61 -13.94
CA MET A 64 2.08 -0.66 -14.82
C MET A 64 3.54 -1.01 -15.04
N ASP A 65 4.11 -0.54 -16.14
CA ASP A 65 5.55 -0.65 -16.37
C ASP A 65 6.31 0.32 -15.46
N LEU A 66 7.59 0.00 -15.20
CA LEU A 66 8.43 0.80 -14.30
C LEU A 66 8.59 2.26 -14.75
N TRP A 67 8.63 2.51 -16.06
CA TRP A 67 8.69 3.86 -16.59
C TRP A 67 7.43 4.66 -16.26
N THR A 68 6.27 4.07 -16.47
CA THR A 68 4.97 4.67 -16.15
C THR A 68 4.85 4.91 -14.64
N ALA A 69 5.29 3.97 -13.81
CA ALA A 69 5.32 4.14 -12.35
C ALA A 69 6.19 5.34 -11.93
N LYS A 70 7.34 5.54 -12.58
CA LYS A 70 8.21 6.71 -12.33
C LYS A 70 7.51 8.02 -12.67
N GLN A 71 6.78 8.08 -13.79
CA GLN A 71 6.01 9.26 -14.15
C GLN A 71 4.86 9.51 -13.17
N LEU A 72 4.15 8.46 -12.77
CA LEU A 72 3.10 8.53 -11.76
C LEU A 72 3.63 9.11 -10.45
N HIS A 73 4.77 8.62 -9.95
CA HIS A 73 5.41 9.14 -8.74
C HIS A 73 5.74 10.64 -8.86
N LYS A 74 6.28 11.07 -10.02
CA LYS A 74 6.57 12.48 -10.26
C LYS A 74 5.31 13.34 -10.22
N SER A 75 4.27 12.95 -10.95
CA SER A 75 3.00 13.68 -11.00
C SER A 75 2.30 13.72 -9.64
N LEU A 76 2.33 12.63 -8.87
CA LEU A 76 1.78 12.61 -7.51
C LEU A 76 2.56 13.54 -6.58
N GLY A 77 3.89 13.48 -6.61
CA GLY A 77 4.75 14.33 -5.77
C GLY A 77 4.57 15.83 -6.06
N GLU A 78 4.46 16.21 -7.33
CA GLU A 78 4.20 17.60 -7.74
C GLU A 78 2.83 18.09 -7.23
N ASN A 79 1.79 17.26 -7.35
CA ASN A 79 0.45 17.61 -6.88
C ASN A 79 0.38 17.73 -5.36
N ILE A 80 1.00 16.80 -4.62
CA ILE A 80 1.08 16.88 -3.15
C ILE A 80 1.85 18.14 -2.75
N GLY A 81 2.99 18.43 -3.39
CA GLY A 81 3.78 19.62 -3.10
C GLY A 81 3.01 20.92 -3.38
N ASN A 82 2.19 20.96 -4.43
CA ASN A 82 1.33 22.10 -4.71
C ASN A 82 0.22 22.25 -3.66
N TYR A 83 -0.40 21.14 -3.25
CA TYR A 83 -1.38 21.14 -2.16
C TYR A 83 -0.76 21.68 -0.87
N GLU A 84 0.42 21.21 -0.48
CA GLU A 84 1.08 21.66 0.75
C GLU A 84 1.48 23.13 0.74
N LYS A 85 1.82 23.68 -0.45
CA LYS A 85 2.08 25.12 -0.60
C LYS A 85 0.83 25.96 -0.40
N SER A 86 -0.33 25.49 -0.86
CA SER A 86 -1.60 26.23 -0.80
C SER A 86 -2.33 26.08 0.54
N PHE A 87 -2.31 24.89 1.14
CA PHE A 87 -3.14 24.53 2.29
C PHE A 87 -2.33 24.19 3.55
N GLY A 88 -1.00 24.17 3.46
CA GLY A 88 -0.10 23.82 4.56
C GLY A 88 0.32 22.35 4.57
N LYS A 89 1.33 22.03 5.40
CA LYS A 89 1.95 20.70 5.45
C LYS A 89 0.99 19.63 5.96
N ILE A 90 0.98 18.49 5.29
CA ILE A 90 0.22 17.31 5.71
C ILE A 90 0.92 16.71 6.93
N LYS A 91 0.33 16.87 8.12
CA LYS A 91 0.86 16.31 9.36
C LYS A 91 0.33 14.90 9.56
N MET A 92 1.25 13.95 9.75
CA MET A 92 0.88 12.61 10.17
C MET A 92 0.22 12.64 11.56
N PRO A 93 -0.92 11.94 11.74
CA PRO A 93 -1.66 11.89 13.01
C PRO A 93 -0.78 11.39 14.17
N GLU A 94 -0.90 12.02 15.34
CA GLU A 94 -0.14 11.63 16.54
C GLU A 94 -0.32 10.17 16.98
N PRO A 95 -1.52 9.56 16.90
CA PRO A 95 -1.71 8.15 17.27
C PRO A 95 -0.83 7.21 16.42
N ILE A 96 -0.70 7.50 15.12
CA ILE A 96 0.09 6.68 14.20
C ILE A 96 1.59 6.86 14.48
N LYS A 97 2.04 8.08 14.81
CA LYS A 97 3.44 8.31 15.22
C LYS A 97 3.82 7.54 16.48
N LYS A 98 2.91 7.47 17.46
CA LYS A 98 3.13 6.73 18.71
C LYS A 98 3.22 5.22 18.44
N SER A 99 2.31 4.67 17.63
CA SER A 99 2.33 3.24 17.30
C SER A 99 3.58 2.84 16.52
N GLU A 100 4.04 3.64 15.57
CA GLU A 100 5.29 3.38 14.84
C GLU A 100 6.52 3.38 15.75
N LYS A 101 6.58 4.29 16.72
CA LYS A 101 7.69 4.36 17.68
C LYS A 101 7.73 3.09 18.54
N MET A 102 6.56 2.67 19.05
CA MET A 102 6.44 1.44 19.83
C MET A 102 6.82 0.20 19.01
N ALA A 103 6.45 0.13 17.73
CA ALA A 103 6.83 -0.97 16.84
C ALA A 103 8.36 -1.04 16.61
N LYS A 104 9.01 0.12 16.39
CA LYS A 104 10.47 0.21 16.23
C LYS A 104 11.22 -0.18 17.51
N ASP A 105 10.71 0.22 18.66
CA ASP A 105 11.30 -0.13 19.96
C ASP A 105 11.14 -1.64 20.26
N ALA A 106 9.99 -2.23 19.93
CA ALA A 106 9.76 -3.68 20.04
C ALA A 106 10.69 -4.50 19.13
N GLN A 107 10.92 -4.08 17.88
CA GLN A 107 11.86 -4.74 16.97
C GLN A 107 13.30 -4.72 17.50
N LYS A 108 13.74 -3.60 18.08
CA LYS A 108 15.07 -3.49 18.70
C LYS A 108 15.25 -4.41 19.91
N ILE A 109 14.17 -4.69 20.64
CA ILE A 109 14.18 -5.62 21.78
C ILE A 109 14.22 -7.07 21.29
N ALA A 110 13.47 -7.40 20.23
CA ALA A 110 13.45 -8.75 19.66
C ALA A 110 14.79 -9.17 19.02
N CYS A 111 15.57 -8.23 18.48
CA CYS A 111 16.88 -8.50 17.88
C CYS A 111 18.04 -8.58 18.89
N LYS A 112 17.82 -8.32 20.19
CA LYS A 112 18.87 -8.55 21.21
C LYS A 112 18.90 -10.05 21.55
N PRO A 113 20.03 -10.75 21.33
CA PRO A 113 20.14 -12.15 21.74
C PRO A 113 19.93 -12.22 23.25
N LYS A 114 18.96 -13.02 23.69
CA LYS A 114 18.81 -13.34 25.11
C LYS A 114 20.12 -13.96 25.60
N PRO A 115 20.69 -13.54 26.75
CA PRO A 115 21.86 -14.21 27.30
C PRO A 115 21.50 -15.69 27.54
N VAL A 116 22.12 -16.56 26.75
CA VAL A 116 21.95 -18.01 26.89
C VAL A 116 22.52 -18.37 28.26
N LYS A 117 21.66 -18.76 29.20
CA LYS A 117 22.10 -19.36 30.45
C LYS A 117 22.78 -20.69 30.08
N THR A 118 24.10 -20.74 30.17
CA THR A 118 24.88 -21.97 30.03
C THR A 118 24.50 -22.91 31.17
N ILE A 119 23.57 -23.82 30.92
CA ILE A 119 23.32 -24.96 31.81
C ILE A 119 24.42 -25.97 31.51
N SER A 120 25.36 -26.13 32.43
CA SER A 120 26.39 -27.16 32.36
C SER A 120 25.71 -28.54 32.32
N PRO A 121 26.06 -29.43 31.36
CA PRO A 121 25.49 -30.76 31.32
C PRO A 121 25.89 -31.55 32.57
N PRO A 122 25.00 -32.42 33.11
CA PRO A 122 25.33 -33.26 34.25
C PRO A 122 26.47 -34.22 33.90
N SER A 123 27.50 -34.27 34.76
CA SER A 123 28.66 -35.14 34.60
C SER A 123 28.27 -36.59 34.86
N TYR A 124 28.22 -37.41 33.82
CA TYR A 124 27.86 -38.83 33.91
C TYR A 124 29.06 -39.79 34.00
N PHE A 125 30.29 -39.26 33.98
CA PHE A 125 31.50 -40.05 34.17
C PHE A 125 32.18 -39.59 35.46
N GLY A 126 31.95 -40.38 36.52
CA GLY A 126 32.79 -40.45 37.71
C GLY A 126 33.72 -41.65 37.60
#